data_AF-A0A4U5VMC4-F1
#
_entry.id   AF-A0A4U5VMC4-F1
#
_cell.length_a   1.000
_cell.length_b   1.000
_cell.length_c   1.000
_cell.angle_alpha   90.00
_cell.angle_beta   90.00
_cell.angle_gamma   90.00
#
_symmetry.space_group_name_H-M   'P 1'
#
loop_
_entity.id
_entity.type
_entity.pdbx_description
1 polymer ?
#
loop_
_entity_poly.entity_id
_entity_poly.type
_entity_poly.pdbx_seq_one_letter_code
_entity_poly.pdbx_strand_id
1 'polypeptide(L)'
;MVYTCHRDKNCIINKVTRNRCQYCRLQKCFGVGMSKESVRNDRNKKKKESPKPELAESYELTAELETIIEKIRKAHQETFPSLCQLGKLDLGLWDKFSELATKCIIKIVEFAKRVPGFTGLTIADQITLLKAACLDILILRICTRYTPDQDTMTFSDGLTLNRTQMHNAGFGPLTDLVFTFANQLLPIEMDDTETGLLSAICLISGDRQDLEEPSKVDQLQEPLLEALKIYVRKRRPSKPHMFPKTLMKITDLRSISAKGWHVALTVASSASILLFAHVK
;
A
#
# COMPACT_ATOMS: atom_id res chain seq x y z
N MET A 1 -6.84 -27.04 -14.07
CA MET A 1 -6.77 -27.97 -15.22
C MET A 1 -8.05 -27.81 -16.03
N VAL A 2 -7.96 -27.49 -17.32
CA VAL A 2 -9.12 -27.30 -18.22
C VAL A 2 -9.13 -28.42 -19.25
N TYR A 3 -10.26 -29.10 -19.43
CA TYR A 3 -10.38 -30.17 -20.43
C TYR A 3 -10.91 -29.64 -21.76
N THR A 4 -10.38 -30.14 -22.88
CA THR A 4 -10.78 -29.75 -24.24
C THR A 4 -11.32 -30.96 -25.01
N CYS A 5 -12.36 -30.76 -25.82
CA CYS A 5 -12.84 -31.77 -26.77
C CYS A 5 -12.20 -31.52 -28.13
N HIS A 6 -11.70 -32.57 -28.78
CA HIS A 6 -11.09 -32.50 -30.12
C HIS A 6 -12.04 -33.00 -31.23
N ARG A 7 -13.35 -32.96 -30.97
CA ARG A 7 -14.46 -33.28 -31.89
C ARG A 7 -15.55 -32.22 -31.70
N ASP A 8 -16.79 -32.54 -32.02
CA ASP A 8 -17.93 -31.61 -31.97
C ASP A 8 -18.57 -31.45 -30.58
N LYS A 9 -17.81 -31.68 -29.49
CA LYS A 9 -18.30 -31.61 -28.09
C LYS A 9 -19.52 -32.52 -27.79
N ASN A 10 -19.82 -33.50 -28.63
CA ASN A 10 -20.97 -34.39 -28.50
C ASN A 10 -20.56 -35.89 -28.45
N CYS A 11 -19.45 -36.21 -27.78
CA CYS A 11 -18.97 -37.59 -27.70
C CYS A 11 -19.91 -38.47 -26.85
N ILE A 12 -20.34 -39.61 -27.40
CA ILE A 12 -21.16 -40.60 -26.68
C ILE A 12 -20.34 -41.21 -25.53
N ILE A 13 -20.85 -41.11 -24.30
CA ILE A 13 -20.23 -41.64 -23.07
C ILE A 13 -20.96 -42.90 -22.62
N ASN A 14 -20.34 -44.07 -22.82
CA ASN A 14 -20.78 -45.38 -22.35
C ASN A 14 -19.62 -46.14 -21.64
N LYS A 15 -19.85 -47.39 -21.21
CA LYS A 15 -18.86 -48.19 -20.46
C LYS A 15 -17.51 -48.34 -21.19
N VAL A 16 -17.53 -48.39 -22.52
CA VAL A 16 -16.36 -48.59 -23.38
C VAL A 16 -15.71 -47.26 -23.78
N THR A 17 -16.50 -46.22 -24.04
CA THR A 17 -16.02 -44.95 -24.62
C THR A 17 -15.74 -43.86 -23.60
N ARG A 18 -16.12 -44.05 -22.32
CA ARG A 18 -16.05 -43.00 -21.27
C ARG A 18 -14.69 -42.35 -21.03
N ASN A 19 -13.59 -42.99 -21.41
CA ASN A 19 -12.24 -42.45 -21.24
C ASN A 19 -11.72 -41.70 -22.47
N ARG A 20 -12.44 -41.72 -23.60
CA ARG A 20 -11.98 -41.14 -24.87
C ARG A 20 -12.02 -39.61 -24.91
N CYS A 21 -12.84 -38.96 -24.08
CA CYS A 21 -12.93 -37.51 -24.02
C CYS A 21 -13.28 -37.04 -22.61
N GLN A 22 -12.32 -36.40 -21.94
CA GLN A 22 -12.49 -35.90 -20.56
C GLN A 22 -13.51 -34.75 -20.49
N TYR A 23 -13.52 -33.86 -21.49
CA TYR A 23 -14.49 -32.76 -21.56
C TYR A 23 -15.93 -33.27 -21.60
N CYS A 24 -16.29 -34.11 -22.58
CA CYS A 24 -17.67 -34.60 -22.74
C CYS A 24 -18.11 -35.47 -21.55
N ARG A 25 -17.17 -36.20 -20.92
CA ARG A 25 -17.45 -36.97 -19.70
C ARG A 25 -17.81 -36.04 -18.54
N LEU A 26 -17.00 -35.01 -18.30
CA LEU A 26 -17.25 -34.04 -17.22
C LEU A 26 -18.56 -33.27 -17.46
N GLN A 27 -18.83 -32.85 -18.71
CA GLN A 27 -20.10 -32.21 -19.07
C GLN A 27 -21.30 -33.14 -18.80
N LYS A 28 -21.20 -34.43 -19.11
CA LYS A 28 -22.25 -35.40 -18.78
C LYS A 28 -22.43 -35.57 -17.27
N CYS A 29 -21.37 -35.53 -16.47
CA CYS A 29 -21.45 -35.54 -15.00
C CYS A 29 -22.26 -34.35 -14.47
N PHE A 30 -22.02 -33.15 -14.98
CA PHE A 30 -22.82 -31.97 -14.62
C PHE A 30 -24.25 -32.06 -15.16
N GLY A 31 -24.46 -32.57 -16.37
CA GLY A 31 -25.78 -32.75 -16.97
C GLY A 31 -26.69 -33.73 -16.21
N VAL A 32 -26.12 -34.67 -15.45
CA VAL A 32 -26.89 -35.57 -14.55
C VAL A 32 -26.98 -35.03 -13.11
N GLY A 33 -26.53 -33.80 -12.85
CA GLY A 33 -26.69 -33.12 -11.56
C GLY A 33 -25.59 -33.36 -10.53
N MET A 34 -24.40 -33.82 -10.92
CA MET A 34 -23.27 -33.91 -9.98
C MET A 34 -22.79 -32.51 -9.56
N SER A 35 -22.84 -32.19 -8.27
CA SER A 35 -22.37 -30.91 -7.73
C SER A 35 -20.84 -30.90 -7.62
N LYS A 36 -20.22 -29.82 -8.10
CA LYS A 36 -18.79 -29.56 -7.97
C LYS A 36 -18.41 -29.18 -6.54
N GLU A 37 -19.32 -28.50 -5.86
CA GLU A 37 -19.20 -27.95 -4.51
C GLU A 37 -19.23 -29.06 -3.44
N SER A 38 -19.83 -30.20 -3.77
CA SER A 38 -19.92 -31.37 -2.89
C SER A 38 -18.63 -32.20 -2.86
N VAL A 39 -17.63 -31.87 -3.67
CA VAL A 39 -16.33 -32.55 -3.69
C VAL A 39 -15.52 -32.11 -2.47
N ARG A 40 -15.55 -32.92 -1.41
CA ARG A 40 -14.65 -32.75 -0.27
C ARG A 40 -13.22 -33.06 -0.70
N ASN A 41 -12.29 -32.14 -0.45
CA ASN A 41 -10.85 -32.39 -0.57
C ASN A 41 -10.35 -33.24 0.62
N ASP A 42 -10.98 -34.39 0.85
CA ASP A 42 -10.61 -35.30 1.93
C ASP A 42 -9.50 -36.24 1.46
N ARG A 43 -8.27 -35.74 1.54
CA ARG A 43 -7.04 -36.51 1.76
C ARG A 43 -5.87 -35.59 2.08
N ASN A 44 -5.88 -35.02 3.27
CA ASN A 44 -4.64 -34.96 4.05
C ASN A 44 -4.86 -35.75 5.34
N LYS A 45 -4.10 -36.83 5.45
CA LYS A 45 -4.07 -37.79 6.54
C LYS A 45 -3.88 -37.01 7.85
N LYS A 46 -4.85 -37.10 8.77
CA LYS A 46 -4.71 -36.58 10.15
C LYS A 46 -3.45 -37.19 10.77
N LYS A 47 -2.37 -36.40 10.87
CA LYS A 47 -1.38 -36.62 11.92
C LYS A 47 -2.11 -36.37 13.23
N LYS A 48 -2.03 -37.34 14.14
CA LYS A 48 -2.56 -37.30 15.50
C LYS A 48 -2.21 -35.94 16.12
N GLU A 49 -3.20 -35.08 16.32
CA GLU A 49 -3.03 -33.83 17.05
C GLU A 49 -2.78 -34.20 18.51
N SER A 50 -1.51 -34.26 18.91
CA SER A 50 -1.12 -33.73 20.21
C SER A 50 -1.65 -32.30 20.29
N PRO A 51 -2.08 -31.80 21.47
CA PRO A 51 -2.46 -30.40 21.61
C PRO A 51 -1.32 -29.57 21.04
N LYS A 52 -1.56 -28.90 19.90
CA LYS A 52 -0.60 -27.95 19.37
C LYS A 52 -0.47 -26.91 20.48
N PRO A 53 0.73 -26.65 21.04
CA PRO A 53 0.94 -25.32 21.56
C PRO A 53 0.57 -24.39 20.42
N GLU A 54 -0.16 -23.30 20.69
CA GLU A 54 -0.30 -22.19 19.75
C GLU A 54 1.03 -22.07 19.03
N LEU A 55 1.05 -22.33 17.72
CA LEU A 55 2.28 -22.22 16.96
C LEU A 55 2.57 -20.73 17.02
N ALA A 56 3.35 -20.32 18.01
CA ALA A 56 4.05 -19.08 17.98
C ALA A 56 4.84 -19.16 16.69
N GLU A 57 4.30 -18.59 15.60
CA GLU A 57 5.14 -18.13 14.51
C GLU A 57 6.23 -17.35 15.23
N SER A 58 7.43 -17.92 15.31
CA SER A 58 8.54 -17.19 15.89
C SER A 58 8.74 -16.01 14.95
N TYR A 59 8.29 -14.84 15.39
CA TYR A 59 8.52 -13.57 14.72
C TYR A 59 10.00 -13.20 14.94
N GLU A 60 10.89 -14.10 14.52
CA GLU A 60 12.32 -13.92 14.59
C GLU A 60 12.67 -12.84 13.59
N LEU A 61 12.91 -11.66 14.14
CA LEU A 61 13.31 -10.50 13.40
C LEU A 61 14.77 -10.73 12.98
N THR A 62 14.98 -11.06 11.70
CA THR A 62 16.32 -11.27 11.16
C THR A 62 17.09 -9.95 11.17
N ALA A 63 18.42 -10.01 11.31
CA ALA A 63 19.26 -8.81 11.30
C ALA A 63 19.09 -7.97 10.02
N GLU A 64 18.77 -8.63 8.91
CA GLU A 64 18.46 -7.98 7.63
C GLU A 64 17.16 -7.17 7.71
N LEU A 65 16.08 -7.73 8.27
CA LEU A 65 14.82 -7.04 8.45
C LEU A 65 14.93 -5.91 9.49
N GLU A 66 15.69 -6.09 10.57
CA GLU A 66 16.01 -4.99 11.52
C GLU A 66 16.66 -3.81 10.80
N THR A 67 17.64 -4.11 9.93
CA THR A 67 18.35 -3.09 9.16
C THR A 67 17.40 -2.34 8.22
N ILE A 68 16.46 -3.05 7.56
CA ILE A 68 15.45 -2.43 6.70
C ILE A 68 14.53 -1.52 7.51
N ILE A 69 13.99 -2.00 8.63
CA ILE A 69 13.12 -1.22 9.52
C ILE A 69 13.83 0.06 9.96
N GLU A 70 15.08 -0.05 10.41
CA GLU A 70 15.85 1.10 10.90
C GLU A 70 16.13 2.12 9.78
N LYS A 71 16.53 1.66 8.59
CA LYS A 71 16.77 2.53 7.43
C LYS A 71 15.50 3.28 7.03
N ILE A 72 14.37 2.58 6.97
CA ILE A 72 13.08 3.19 6.60
C ILE A 72 12.61 4.18 7.68
N ARG A 73 12.74 3.83 8.96
CA ARG A 73 12.41 4.73 10.07
C ARG A 73 13.23 6.02 9.99
N LYS A 74 14.55 5.92 9.87
CA LYS A 74 15.43 7.10 9.75
C LYS A 74 15.09 7.93 8.51
N ALA A 75 14.93 7.28 7.35
CA ALA A 75 14.56 7.97 6.12
C ALA A 75 13.23 8.73 6.26
N HIS A 76 12.23 8.13 6.90
CA HIS A 76 10.95 8.77 7.16
C HIS A 76 11.11 9.99 8.09
N GLN A 77 11.78 9.82 9.23
CA GLN A 77 11.97 10.88 10.23
C GLN A 77 12.76 12.08 9.69
N GLU A 78 13.84 11.83 8.94
CA GLU A 78 14.67 12.90 8.33
C GLU A 78 13.93 13.67 7.24
N THR A 79 13.01 13.01 6.53
CA THR A 79 12.26 13.63 5.42
C THR A 79 10.85 14.08 5.81
N PHE A 80 10.44 13.83 7.05
CA PHE A 80 9.15 14.21 7.59
C PHE A 80 9.23 14.39 9.13
N PRO A 81 10.02 15.37 9.61
CA PRO A 81 10.33 15.51 11.03
C PRO A 81 9.09 15.78 11.86
N SER A 82 9.05 15.18 13.06
CA SER A 82 8.00 15.42 14.06
C SER A 82 7.87 16.91 14.40
N LEU A 83 6.65 17.31 14.72
CA LEU A 83 6.24 18.72 14.77
C LEU A 83 6.65 19.41 16.08
N CYS A 84 7.96 19.55 16.30
CA CYS A 84 8.48 20.34 17.41
C CYS A 84 8.84 21.73 16.87
N GLN A 85 7.96 22.70 17.14
CA GLN A 85 8.12 24.15 16.96
C GLN A 85 8.02 24.68 15.52
N LEU A 86 6.96 25.46 15.23
CA LEU A 86 7.05 26.79 14.63
C LEU A 86 5.68 27.48 14.55
N GLY A 87 5.70 28.83 14.47
CA GLY A 87 4.59 29.73 14.75
C GLY A 87 3.59 29.99 13.62
N LYS A 88 2.48 30.64 13.98
CA LYS A 88 1.35 31.01 13.11
C LYS A 88 1.69 32.14 12.13
N LEU A 89 1.16 32.07 10.91
CA LEU A 89 1.14 33.21 9.98
C LEU A 89 -0.05 33.18 9.01
N ASP A 90 -0.45 34.39 8.58
CA ASP A 90 -1.66 34.69 7.82
C ASP A 90 -1.41 34.97 6.31
N LEU A 91 -2.48 34.78 5.52
CA LEU A 91 -2.76 35.01 4.08
C LEU A 91 -1.80 34.55 2.95
N GLY A 92 -2.43 34.26 1.81
CA GLY A 92 -1.88 33.57 0.63
C GLY A 92 -1.99 32.04 0.68
N LEU A 93 -3.09 31.48 1.24
CA LEU A 93 -3.19 30.04 1.55
C LEU A 93 -2.89 29.12 0.37
N TRP A 94 -3.33 29.47 -0.84
CA TRP A 94 -3.07 28.68 -2.04
C TRP A 94 -1.59 28.72 -2.45
N ASP A 95 -0.96 29.89 -2.51
CA ASP A 95 0.44 30.01 -2.90
C ASP A 95 1.37 29.32 -1.89
N LYS A 96 1.07 29.49 -0.59
CA LYS A 96 1.77 28.76 0.49
C LYS A 96 1.53 27.26 0.40
N PHE A 97 0.31 26.82 0.12
CA PHE A 97 0.00 25.40 -0.06
C PHE A 97 0.77 24.80 -1.23
N SER A 98 0.82 25.48 -2.37
CA SER A 98 1.58 25.07 -3.55
C SER A 98 3.09 24.97 -3.26
N GLU A 99 3.63 25.95 -2.54
CA GLU A 99 5.03 25.94 -2.09
C GLU A 99 5.31 24.77 -1.13
N LEU A 100 4.43 24.56 -0.14
CA LEU A 100 4.56 23.46 0.83
C LEU A 100 4.43 22.09 0.17
N ALA A 101 3.49 21.93 -0.77
CA ALA A 101 3.35 20.72 -1.57
C ALA A 101 4.64 20.43 -2.35
N THR A 102 5.21 21.45 -3.00
CA THR A 102 6.48 21.34 -3.73
C THR A 102 7.62 20.88 -2.81
N LYS A 103 7.78 21.49 -1.63
CA LYS A 103 8.78 21.07 -0.63
C LYS A 103 8.53 19.63 -0.15
N CYS A 104 7.28 19.24 0.07
CA CYS A 104 6.93 17.89 0.48
C CYS A 104 7.25 16.85 -0.61
N ILE A 105 7.03 17.17 -1.88
CA ILE A 105 7.39 16.30 -3.02
C ILE A 105 8.90 16.07 -3.05
N ILE A 106 9.72 17.12 -2.89
CA ILE A 106 11.19 16.99 -2.82
C ILE A 106 11.57 16.02 -1.69
N LYS A 107 10.94 16.17 -0.52
CA LYS A 107 11.15 15.27 0.62
C LYS A 107 10.69 13.82 0.37
N ILE A 108 9.68 13.60 -0.45
CA ILE A 108 9.26 12.26 -0.88
C ILE A 108 10.30 11.65 -1.83
N VAL A 109 10.87 12.42 -2.75
CA VAL A 109 11.95 11.94 -3.63
C VAL A 109 13.21 11.61 -2.80
N GLU A 110 13.57 12.47 -1.85
CA GLU A 110 14.65 12.21 -0.89
C GLU A 110 14.40 10.94 -0.04
N PHE A 111 13.15 10.70 0.37
CA PHE A 111 12.75 9.48 1.07
C PHE A 111 12.93 8.26 0.18
N ALA A 112 12.43 8.31 -1.05
CA ALA A 112 12.52 7.23 -2.02
C ALA A 112 13.98 6.82 -2.28
N LYS A 113 14.89 7.79 -2.47
CA LYS A 113 16.33 7.51 -2.65
C LYS A 113 16.98 6.79 -1.46
N ARG A 114 16.39 6.89 -0.26
CA ARG A 114 16.86 6.20 0.96
C ARG A 114 16.17 4.85 1.19
N VAL A 115 15.11 4.53 0.46
CA VAL A 115 14.47 3.20 0.51
C VAL A 115 15.45 2.18 -0.07
N PRO A 116 15.78 1.09 0.66
CA PRO A 116 16.72 0.08 0.18
C PRO A 116 16.35 -0.44 -1.21
N GLY A 117 17.31 -0.48 -2.13
CA GLY A 117 17.17 -0.98 -3.49
C GLY A 117 16.46 -0.05 -4.50
N PHE A 118 15.82 1.04 -4.07
CA PHE A 118 15.10 1.94 -4.98
C PHE A 118 16.00 2.57 -6.05
N THR A 119 17.20 3.03 -5.67
CA THR A 119 18.16 3.65 -6.60
C THR A 119 18.79 2.66 -7.59
N GLY A 120 18.59 1.35 -7.38
CA GLY A 120 19.02 0.28 -8.29
C GLY A 120 17.97 -0.10 -9.35
N LEU A 121 16.79 0.52 -9.34
CA LEU A 121 15.79 0.42 -10.40
C LEU A 121 16.14 1.34 -11.57
N THR A 122 15.58 1.09 -12.75
CA THR A 122 15.75 1.99 -13.89
C THR A 122 15.19 3.38 -13.56
N ILE A 123 15.75 4.43 -14.18
CA ILE A 123 15.27 5.80 -13.95
C ILE A 123 13.81 5.95 -14.40
N ALA A 124 13.41 5.24 -15.47
CA ALA A 124 12.03 5.18 -15.92
C ALA A 124 11.11 4.60 -14.83
N ASP A 125 11.48 3.45 -14.25
CA ASP A 125 10.71 2.82 -13.18
C ASP A 125 10.66 3.68 -11.92
N GLN A 126 11.78 4.30 -11.52
CA GLN A 126 11.81 5.24 -10.39
C GLN A 126 10.81 6.40 -10.58
N ILE A 127 10.74 6.97 -11.79
CA ILE A 127 9.80 8.04 -12.14
C ILE A 127 8.36 7.51 -12.11
N THR A 128 8.10 6.35 -12.70
CA THR A 128 6.78 5.72 -12.73
C THR A 128 6.24 5.46 -11.32
N LEU A 129 7.06 4.86 -10.46
CA LEU A 129 6.72 4.58 -9.06
C LEU A 129 6.45 5.86 -8.27
N LEU A 130 7.32 6.87 -8.38
CA LEU A 130 7.14 8.16 -7.71
C LEU A 130 5.87 8.87 -8.17
N LYS A 131 5.61 8.94 -9.49
CA LYS A 131 4.38 9.55 -10.03
C LYS A 131 3.13 8.88 -9.49
N ALA A 132 3.14 7.55 -9.42
CA ALA A 132 1.98 6.79 -9.01
C ALA A 132 1.72 6.81 -7.49
N ALA A 133 2.76 6.95 -6.66
CA ALA A 133 2.66 6.89 -5.21
C ALA A 133 2.72 8.26 -4.50
N CYS A 134 3.13 9.34 -5.18
CA CYS A 134 3.40 10.63 -4.53
C CYS A 134 2.19 11.15 -3.76
N LEU A 135 1.00 11.13 -4.36
CA LEU A 135 -0.22 11.60 -3.69
C LEU A 135 -0.63 10.70 -2.51
N ASP A 136 -0.47 9.38 -2.64
CA ASP A 136 -0.70 8.44 -1.54
C ASP A 136 0.17 8.81 -0.32
N ILE A 137 1.47 9.03 -0.56
CA ILE A 137 2.44 9.35 0.50
C ILE A 137 2.17 10.73 1.10
N LEU A 138 1.80 11.73 0.30
CA LEU A 138 1.41 13.06 0.79
C LEU A 138 0.19 12.99 1.72
N ILE A 139 -0.85 12.28 1.31
CA ILE A 139 -2.09 12.13 2.09
C ILE A 139 -1.81 11.35 3.37
N LEU A 140 -1.06 10.25 3.30
CA LEU A 140 -0.69 9.47 4.48
C LEU A 140 0.08 10.33 5.49
N ARG A 141 1.08 11.07 5.02
CA ARG A 141 1.91 11.96 5.86
C ARG A 141 1.09 13.07 6.52
N ILE A 142 0.21 13.77 5.79
CA ILE A 142 -0.58 14.84 6.41
C ILE A 142 -1.63 14.29 7.40
N CYS A 143 -2.15 13.09 7.16
CA CYS A 143 -3.10 12.44 8.07
C CYS A 143 -2.46 12.02 9.40
N THR A 144 -1.16 11.71 9.43
CA THR A 144 -0.45 11.47 10.70
C THR A 144 -0.13 12.75 11.46
N ARG A 145 -0.51 13.93 10.92
CA ARG A 145 -0.42 15.24 11.57
C ARG A 145 -1.78 15.81 11.97
N TYR A 146 -2.79 14.95 12.05
CA TYR A 146 -4.13 15.33 12.46
C TYR A 146 -4.23 15.43 13.99
N THR A 147 -4.81 16.53 14.47
CA THR A 147 -5.09 16.79 15.88
C THR A 147 -6.61 16.72 16.10
N PRO A 148 -7.13 15.60 16.67
CA PRO A 148 -8.58 15.37 16.75
C PRO A 148 -9.34 16.44 17.55
N ASP A 149 -8.77 16.88 18.67
CA ASP A 149 -9.43 17.84 19.57
C ASP A 149 -9.69 19.21 18.93
N GLN A 150 -8.94 19.55 17.87
CA GLN A 150 -9.02 20.84 17.19
C GLN A 150 -9.55 20.71 15.74
N ASP A 151 -9.79 19.48 15.26
CA ASP A 151 -10.07 19.16 13.85
C ASP A 151 -9.12 19.88 12.88
N THR A 152 -7.81 19.83 13.18
CA THR A 152 -6.75 20.52 12.42
C THR A 152 -5.66 19.57 11.95
N MET A 153 -4.99 19.91 10.85
CA MET A 153 -3.79 19.25 10.37
C MET A 153 -2.62 20.23 10.35
N THR A 154 -1.42 19.76 10.71
CA THR A 154 -0.24 20.63 10.76
C THR A 154 0.86 20.22 9.75
N PHE A 155 1.22 21.17 8.89
CA PHE A 155 2.23 21.01 7.86
C PHE A 155 3.65 21.10 8.45
N SER A 156 4.65 20.65 7.67
CA SER A 156 6.04 20.55 8.11
C SER A 156 6.71 21.86 8.53
N ASP A 157 6.15 23.01 8.15
CA ASP A 157 6.61 24.35 8.54
C ASP A 157 5.92 24.88 9.82
N GLY A 158 5.03 24.10 10.43
CA GLY A 158 4.24 24.48 11.59
C GLY A 158 2.87 25.10 11.25
N LEU A 159 2.57 25.33 9.97
CA LEU A 159 1.26 25.85 9.56
C LEU A 159 0.17 24.87 9.95
N THR A 160 -0.72 25.27 10.84
CA THR A 160 -1.86 24.47 11.29
C THR A 160 -3.13 24.99 10.63
N LEU A 161 -3.81 24.14 9.87
CA LEU A 161 -5.05 24.48 9.17
C LEU A 161 -6.20 23.62 9.72
N ASN A 162 -7.32 24.27 10.00
CA ASN A 162 -8.58 23.57 10.25
C ASN A 162 -9.18 23.03 8.93
N ARG A 163 -10.25 22.24 9.03
CA ARG A 163 -10.96 21.68 7.87
C ARG A 163 -11.33 22.72 6.81
N THR A 164 -11.93 23.85 7.21
CA THR A 164 -12.36 24.91 6.28
C THR A 164 -11.17 25.55 5.57
N GLN A 165 -10.08 25.79 6.30
CA GLN A 165 -8.85 26.34 5.72
C GLN A 165 -8.18 25.34 4.77
N MET A 166 -8.16 24.04 5.10
CA MET A 166 -7.67 22.99 4.20
C MET A 166 -8.46 22.94 2.88
N HIS A 167 -9.79 23.02 2.98
CA HIS A 167 -10.67 23.10 1.81
C HIS A 167 -10.32 24.29 0.92
N ASN A 168 -10.22 25.48 1.52
CA ASN A 168 -9.95 26.72 0.80
C ASN A 168 -8.49 26.85 0.32
N ALA A 169 -7.56 26.10 0.91
CA ALA A 169 -6.16 26.04 0.53
C ALA A 169 -5.89 25.18 -0.71
N GLY A 170 -6.90 24.47 -1.22
CA GLY A 170 -6.78 23.74 -2.48
C GLY A 170 -7.22 22.28 -2.46
N PHE A 171 -7.50 21.70 -1.28
CA PHE A 171 -8.02 20.32 -1.22
C PHE A 171 -9.45 20.24 -1.74
N GLY A 172 -10.26 21.29 -1.58
CA GLY A 172 -11.65 21.32 -2.05
C GLY A 172 -12.43 20.08 -1.57
N PRO A 173 -13.14 19.35 -2.45
CA PRO A 173 -13.89 18.14 -2.10
C PRO A 173 -13.05 17.00 -1.50
N LEU A 174 -11.72 17.01 -1.69
CA LEU A 174 -10.83 15.99 -1.13
C LEU A 174 -10.70 16.11 0.39
N THR A 175 -10.95 17.31 0.93
CA THR A 175 -10.81 17.62 2.37
C THR A 175 -11.54 16.61 3.23
N ASP A 176 -12.83 16.36 2.97
CA ASP A 176 -13.61 15.48 3.84
C ASP A 176 -13.13 14.04 3.82
N LEU A 177 -12.67 13.57 2.66
CA LEU A 177 -12.09 12.22 2.52
C LEU A 177 -10.78 12.10 3.29
N VAL A 178 -9.91 13.12 3.22
CA VAL A 178 -8.62 13.16 3.91
C VAL A 178 -8.81 13.20 5.43
N PHE A 179 -9.70 14.05 5.94
CA PHE A 179 -10.01 14.08 7.37
C PHE A 179 -10.72 12.80 7.85
N THR A 180 -11.59 12.21 7.03
CA THR A 180 -12.21 10.92 7.34
C THR A 180 -11.15 9.83 7.46
N PHE A 181 -10.20 9.80 6.52
CA PHE A 181 -9.08 8.86 6.56
C PHE A 181 -8.19 9.06 7.77
N ALA A 182 -7.85 10.31 8.13
CA ALA A 182 -7.11 10.62 9.35
C ALA A 182 -7.80 10.08 10.60
N ASN A 183 -9.13 10.25 10.71
CA ASN A 183 -9.91 9.67 11.81
C ASN A 183 -9.85 8.14 11.84
N GLN A 184 -9.82 7.47 10.68
CA GLN A 184 -9.66 6.02 10.60
C GLN A 184 -8.26 5.53 11.00
N LEU A 185 -7.23 6.38 10.94
CA LEU A 185 -5.88 6.06 11.39
C LEU A 185 -5.74 6.14 12.91
N LEU A 186 -6.55 6.94 13.62
CA LEU A 186 -6.45 7.11 15.08
C LEU A 186 -6.49 5.77 15.84
N PRO A 187 -7.43 4.84 15.59
CA PRO A 187 -7.48 3.56 16.30
C PRO A 187 -6.37 2.58 15.89
N ILE A 188 -5.57 2.91 14.87
CA ILE A 188 -4.41 2.12 14.45
C ILE A 188 -3.20 2.47 15.31
N GLU A 189 -3.12 3.70 15.83
CA GLU A 189 -2.00 4.19 16.65
C GLU A 189 -0.66 3.96 15.95
N MET A 190 -0.58 4.39 14.68
CA MET A 190 0.62 4.26 13.86
C MET A 190 1.74 5.14 14.41
N ASP A 191 2.95 4.59 14.46
CA ASP A 191 4.16 5.36 14.74
C ASP A 191 4.90 5.70 13.44
N ASP A 192 5.98 6.46 13.55
CA ASP A 192 6.83 6.86 12.43
C ASP A 192 7.34 5.66 11.62
N THR A 193 7.63 4.54 12.30
CA THR A 193 8.17 3.34 11.66
C THR A 193 7.13 2.66 10.79
N GLU A 194 5.91 2.45 11.31
CA GLU A 194 4.80 1.90 10.51
C GLU A 194 4.42 2.84 9.36
N THR A 195 4.42 4.15 9.61
CA THR A 195 4.13 5.15 8.57
C THR A 195 5.18 5.14 7.47
N GLY A 196 6.46 5.03 7.84
CA GLY A 196 7.58 4.90 6.92
C GLY A 196 7.48 3.62 6.07
N LEU A 197 7.23 2.48 6.71
CA LEU A 197 7.08 1.19 6.01
C LEU A 197 5.87 1.19 5.08
N LEU A 198 4.72 1.72 5.52
CA LEU A 198 3.53 1.82 4.68
C LEU A 198 3.76 2.77 3.48
N SER A 199 4.48 3.87 3.69
CA SER A 199 4.91 4.77 2.62
C SER A 199 5.82 4.07 1.60
N ALA A 200 6.77 3.27 2.07
CA ALA A 200 7.68 2.50 1.22
C ALA A 200 6.93 1.42 0.42
N ILE A 201 5.94 0.76 1.01
CA ILE A 201 5.08 -0.21 0.33
C ILE A 201 4.23 0.48 -0.75
N CYS A 202 3.66 1.65 -0.47
CA CYS A 202 2.94 2.45 -1.48
C CYS A 202 3.84 2.88 -2.65
N LEU A 203 5.10 3.23 -2.36
CA LEU A 203 6.11 3.61 -3.34
C LEU A 203 6.53 2.44 -4.24
N ILE A 204 6.97 1.34 -3.63
CA ILE A 204 7.46 0.15 -4.34
C ILE A 204 6.25 -0.74 -4.63
N SER A 205 5.54 -0.51 -5.73
CA SER A 205 4.38 -1.36 -6.12
C SER A 205 4.56 -1.86 -7.55
N GLY A 206 4.60 -3.17 -7.77
CA GLY A 206 4.77 -3.75 -9.12
C GLY A 206 3.51 -3.73 -9.99
N ASP A 207 2.38 -3.29 -9.44
CA ASP A 207 1.10 -3.16 -10.16
C ASP A 207 0.95 -1.85 -10.93
N ARG A 208 2.00 -1.01 -11.01
CA ARG A 208 1.97 0.24 -11.79
C ARG A 208 2.08 -0.08 -13.29
N GLN A 209 1.32 0.67 -14.08
CA GLN A 209 1.43 0.64 -15.54
C GLN A 209 2.79 1.21 -15.96
N ASP A 210 3.30 0.77 -17.11
CA ASP A 210 4.53 1.27 -17.74
C ASP A 210 5.84 1.01 -16.96
N LEU A 211 5.86 0.00 -16.09
CA LEU A 211 7.11 -0.51 -15.50
C LEU A 211 7.89 -1.36 -16.52
N GLU A 212 9.19 -1.13 -16.62
CA GLU A 212 10.15 -1.92 -17.40
C GLU A 212 10.48 -3.23 -16.66
N GLU A 213 10.68 -3.18 -15.35
CA GLU A 213 11.05 -4.33 -14.51
C GLU A 213 10.02 -4.64 -13.39
N PRO A 214 8.73 -4.89 -13.68
CA PRO A 214 7.69 -5.07 -12.64
C PRO A 214 8.00 -6.19 -11.65
N SER A 215 8.53 -7.33 -12.12
CA SER A 215 8.91 -8.45 -11.26
C SER A 215 10.01 -8.10 -10.25
N LYS A 216 10.92 -7.19 -10.61
CA LYS A 216 11.99 -6.73 -9.72
C LYS A 216 11.44 -5.77 -8.66
N VAL A 217 10.45 -4.96 -9.03
CA VAL A 217 9.73 -4.10 -8.08
C VAL A 217 8.96 -4.94 -7.06
N ASP A 218 8.27 -6.01 -7.49
CA ASP A 218 7.58 -6.93 -6.56
C ASP A 218 8.56 -7.59 -5.58
N GLN A 219 9.68 -8.12 -6.08
CA GLN A 219 10.74 -8.69 -5.22
C GLN A 219 11.31 -7.67 -4.23
N LEU A 220 11.36 -6.40 -4.62
CA LEU A 220 11.81 -5.32 -3.74
C LEU A 220 10.78 -4.96 -2.67
N GLN A 221 9.48 -5.17 -2.94
CA GLN A 221 8.40 -4.88 -1.99
C GLN A 221 8.26 -5.96 -0.91
N GLU A 222 8.51 -7.23 -1.24
CA GLU A 222 8.39 -8.38 -0.33
C GLU A 222 9.04 -8.16 1.06
N PRO A 223 10.32 -7.77 1.17
CA PRO A 223 10.95 -7.57 2.48
C PRO A 223 10.36 -6.37 3.26
N LEU A 224 9.76 -5.38 2.57
CA LEU A 224 9.07 -4.27 3.23
C LEU A 224 7.75 -4.72 3.88
N LEU A 225 6.99 -5.57 3.18
CA LEU A 225 5.77 -6.19 3.71
C LEU A 225 6.07 -7.07 4.92
N GLU A 226 7.12 -7.89 4.84
CA GLU A 226 7.55 -8.76 5.93
C GLU A 226 8.04 -7.94 7.14
N ALA A 227 8.83 -6.88 6.89
CA ALA A 227 9.26 -5.94 7.93
C ALA A 227 8.07 -5.29 8.65
N LEU A 228 7.07 -4.82 7.92
CA LEU A 228 5.84 -4.26 8.51
C LEU A 228 5.10 -5.31 9.35
N LYS A 229 4.94 -6.53 8.84
CA LYS A 229 4.27 -7.62 9.56
C LYS A 229 4.91 -7.91 10.90
N ILE A 230 6.23 -8.12 10.91
CA ILE A 230 6.97 -8.45 12.13
C ILE A 230 6.93 -7.26 13.10
N TYR A 231 7.16 -6.04 12.60
CA TYR A 231 7.19 -4.84 13.44
C TYR A 231 5.85 -4.59 14.15
N VAL A 232 4.73 -4.64 13.41
CA VAL A 232 3.39 -4.42 13.96
C VAL A 232 3.07 -5.46 15.03
N ARG A 233 3.35 -6.75 14.75
CA ARG A 233 3.08 -7.86 15.68
C ARG A 233 3.97 -7.82 16.91
N LYS A 234 5.24 -7.43 16.78
CA LYS A 234 6.17 -7.23 17.91
C LYS A 234 5.73 -6.08 18.81
N ARG A 235 5.24 -4.97 18.22
CA ARG A 235 4.73 -3.82 18.99
C ARG A 235 3.38 -4.10 19.65
N ARG A 236 2.54 -4.95 19.05
CA ARG A 236 1.21 -5.29 19.57
C ARG A 236 0.99 -6.81 19.63
N PRO A 237 1.66 -7.55 20.54
CA PRO A 237 1.55 -9.02 20.61
C PRO A 237 0.12 -9.53 20.83
N SER A 238 -0.69 -8.78 21.58
CA SER A 238 -2.10 -9.11 21.86
C SER A 238 -3.08 -8.72 20.74
N LYS A 239 -2.63 -8.00 19.70
CA LYS A 239 -3.48 -7.55 18.59
C LYS A 239 -2.86 -7.90 17.22
N PRO A 240 -2.67 -9.20 16.88
CA PRO A 240 -2.02 -9.62 15.64
C PRO A 240 -2.79 -9.21 14.37
N HIS A 241 -4.09 -8.94 14.48
CA HIS A 241 -4.95 -8.44 13.42
C HIS A 241 -4.64 -6.98 13.01
N MET A 242 -3.78 -6.27 13.76
CA MET A 242 -3.40 -4.90 13.42
C MET A 242 -2.56 -4.84 12.14
N PHE A 243 -1.73 -5.85 11.83
CA PHE A 243 -0.98 -5.87 10.57
C PHE A 243 -1.89 -5.79 9.32
N PRO A 244 -2.84 -6.71 9.11
CA PRO A 244 -3.73 -6.63 7.95
C PRO A 244 -4.60 -5.38 8.00
N LYS A 245 -5.03 -4.91 9.19
CA LYS A 245 -5.80 -3.67 9.34
C LYS A 245 -5.01 -2.44 8.87
N THR A 246 -3.73 -2.34 9.23
CA THR A 246 -2.82 -1.27 8.77
C THR A 246 -2.56 -1.39 7.28
N LEU A 247 -2.29 -2.59 6.76
CA LEU A 247 -2.02 -2.80 5.33
C LEU A 247 -3.23 -2.43 4.45
N MET A 248 -4.46 -2.74 4.89
CA MET A 248 -5.68 -2.40 4.15
C MET A 248 -5.97 -0.89 4.07
N LYS A 249 -5.30 -0.05 4.88
CA LYS A 249 -5.38 1.40 4.71
C LYS A 249 -4.83 1.86 3.37
N ILE A 250 -3.96 1.08 2.72
CA ILE A 250 -3.50 1.36 1.34
C ILE A 250 -4.68 1.36 0.36
N THR A 251 -5.66 0.48 0.53
CA THR A 251 -6.84 0.42 -0.36
C THR A 251 -7.70 1.68 -0.24
N ASP A 252 -7.94 2.15 0.99
CA ASP A 252 -8.63 3.41 1.23
C ASP A 252 -7.84 4.58 0.64
N LEU A 253 -6.53 4.61 0.88
CA LEU A 253 -5.62 5.66 0.41
C LEU A 253 -5.62 5.77 -1.13
N ARG A 254 -5.50 4.63 -1.83
CA ARG A 254 -5.59 4.56 -3.30
C ARG A 254 -6.95 5.05 -3.83
N SER A 255 -8.03 4.79 -3.08
CA SER A 255 -9.36 5.26 -3.44
C SER A 255 -9.49 6.78 -3.27
N ILE A 256 -8.83 7.37 -2.28
CA ILE A 256 -8.79 8.81 -2.04
C ILE A 256 -7.92 9.49 -3.09
N SER A 257 -6.72 8.97 -3.37
CA SER A 257 -5.80 9.56 -4.36
C SER A 257 -6.37 9.51 -5.78
N ALA A 258 -7.10 8.46 -6.14
CA ALA A 258 -7.82 8.39 -7.42
C ALA A 258 -8.86 9.52 -7.57
N LYS A 259 -9.56 9.90 -6.50
CA LYS A 259 -10.51 11.03 -6.48
C LYS A 259 -9.79 12.39 -6.43
N GLY A 260 -8.58 12.41 -5.89
CA GLY A 260 -7.71 13.57 -5.82
C GLY A 260 -6.97 13.90 -7.12
N TRP A 261 -7.25 13.20 -8.25
CA TRP A 261 -6.51 13.37 -9.50
C TRP A 261 -6.43 14.83 -10.00
N HIS A 262 -7.44 15.66 -9.74
CA HIS A 262 -7.41 17.07 -10.09
C HIS A 262 -6.43 17.90 -9.24
N VAL A 263 -6.30 17.59 -7.94
CA VAL A 263 -5.22 18.12 -7.08
C VAL A 263 -3.87 17.52 -7.52
N ALA A 264 -3.90 16.25 -7.95
CA ALA A 264 -2.75 15.55 -8.52
C ALA A 264 -2.27 16.20 -9.81
N LEU A 265 -3.08 16.88 -10.64
CA LEU A 265 -2.59 17.58 -11.84
C LEU A 265 -1.71 18.79 -11.47
N THR A 266 -2.06 19.52 -10.42
CA THR A 266 -1.22 20.62 -9.90
C THR A 266 0.05 20.08 -9.24
N VAL A 267 -0.07 19.03 -8.43
CA VAL A 267 1.06 18.33 -7.79
C VAL A 267 1.95 17.64 -8.83
N ALA A 268 1.38 17.06 -9.90
CA ALA A 268 2.07 16.33 -10.96
C ALA A 268 2.74 17.25 -11.97
N SER A 269 2.25 18.48 -12.15
CA SER A 269 2.97 19.52 -12.90
C SER A 269 4.28 19.85 -12.19
N SER A 270 4.23 20.11 -10.88
CA SER A 270 5.40 20.37 -10.04
C SER A 270 6.29 19.13 -9.85
N ALA A 271 5.69 17.97 -9.63
CA ALA A 271 6.40 16.70 -9.47
C ALA A 271 7.07 16.30 -10.78
N SER A 272 6.44 16.44 -11.95
CA SER A 272 7.07 16.10 -13.23
C SER A 272 8.29 16.98 -13.49
N ILE A 273 8.19 18.29 -13.25
CA ILE A 273 9.33 19.23 -13.39
C ILE A 273 10.46 18.88 -12.42
N LEU A 274 10.15 18.57 -11.16
CA LEU A 274 11.13 18.19 -10.14
C LEU A 274 11.69 16.77 -10.33
N LEU A 275 10.88 15.82 -10.82
CA LEU A 275 11.27 14.45 -11.13
C LEU A 275 12.34 14.44 -12.22
N PHE A 276 12.19 15.26 -13.26
CA PHE A 276 13.22 15.41 -14.29
C PHE A 276 14.50 16.11 -13.78
N ALA A 277 14.38 17.01 -12.80
CA ALA A 277 15.49 17.80 -12.28
C ALA A 277 16.29 17.13 -11.14
N HIS A 278 15.68 16.22 -10.38
CA HIS A 278 16.28 15.66 -9.15
C HIS A 278 16.39 14.14 -9.12
N VAL A 279 15.84 13.41 -10.09
CA VAL A 279 16.08 11.95 -10.21
C VAL A 279 17.41 11.65 -10.93
N LYS A 280 17.95 12.58 -11.72
CA LYS A 280 19.35 12.56 -12.20
C LYS A 280 20.31 12.91 -11.08
#